data_AF-A0A2G9GGX2-F1
#
_entry.id   AF-A0A2G9GGX2-F1
#
_cell.length_a   1.000
_cell.length_b   1.000
_cell.length_c   1.000
_cell.angle_alpha   90.00
_cell.angle_beta   90.00
_cell.angle_gamma   90.00
#
_symmetry.space_group_name_H-M   'P 1'
#
loop_
_entity.id
_entity.type
_entity.pdbx_description
1 polymer ?
#
loop_
_entity_poly.entity_id
_entity_poly.type
_entity_poly.pdbx_seq_one_letter_code
_entity_poly.pdbx_strand_id
1 'polypeptide(L)'
;MSSKNIPPIDPNIDPYAFIGIIPNPNGSITRSPEFLPTCAPSSNSSDSYPILSKDIPINQEKNTWARLYLPRLPEFSAATSPTKLPLIVYYHGGAFIFGSAATLLFQKFITEIANEVQAVVVSVEYRLAPEHRLPAAYDDLYHVGLHAITCIDHLVPLKIKGLILHHPFFGGVERSQSEIRLVNDKMFPPSLADLMWDLCLPIGADRDHEYCNPMKGIKLKLLEDMKKDGWKFLVTGWDGGIC
;
A
#
# COMPACT_ATOMS: atom_id res chain seq x y z
N MET A 1 30.45 -13.95 -11.74
CA MET A 1 29.86 -15.31 -11.72
C MET A 1 28.56 -15.24 -12.50
N SER A 2 28.40 -16.11 -13.48
CA SER A 2 27.30 -16.11 -14.45
C SER A 2 25.94 -16.05 -13.74
N SER A 3 25.15 -14.99 -14.01
CA SER A 3 23.73 -14.97 -13.67
C SER A 3 23.09 -16.10 -14.46
N LYS A 4 22.81 -17.22 -13.80
CA LYS A 4 22.02 -18.28 -14.42
C LYS A 4 20.72 -17.62 -14.88
N ASN A 5 20.44 -17.67 -16.18
CA ASN A 5 19.14 -17.33 -16.75
C ASN A 5 18.14 -18.35 -16.21
N ILE A 6 17.67 -18.12 -14.97
CA ILE A 6 16.54 -18.85 -14.39
C ILE A 6 15.33 -18.37 -15.20
N PRO A 7 14.58 -19.29 -15.84
CA PRO A 7 13.38 -18.91 -16.55
C PRO A 7 12.42 -18.18 -15.60
N PRO A 8 11.66 -17.18 -16.07
CA PRO A 8 10.68 -16.50 -15.24
C PRO A 8 9.69 -17.52 -14.68
N ILE A 9 9.44 -17.43 -13.38
CA ILE A 9 8.50 -18.31 -12.67
C ILE A 9 7.10 -18.03 -13.21
N ASP A 10 6.32 -19.07 -13.49
CA ASP A 10 4.94 -18.92 -13.94
C ASP A 10 4.01 -18.86 -12.71
N PRO A 11 3.26 -17.77 -12.49
CA PRO A 11 2.34 -17.65 -11.35
C PRO A 11 1.16 -18.64 -11.39
N ASN A 12 0.89 -19.29 -12.52
CA ASN A 12 -0.09 -20.37 -12.61
C ASN A 12 0.45 -21.71 -12.13
N ILE A 13 1.78 -21.86 -12.06
CA ILE A 13 2.45 -23.10 -11.64
C ILE A 13 2.94 -22.98 -10.21
N ASP A 14 3.61 -21.89 -9.87
CA ASP A 14 4.14 -21.64 -8.52
C ASP A 14 3.90 -20.17 -8.10
N PRO A 15 2.68 -19.86 -7.63
CA PRO A 15 2.33 -18.49 -7.23
C PRO A 15 3.14 -18.00 -6.03
N TYR A 16 3.63 -18.90 -5.16
CA TYR A 16 4.47 -18.55 -4.02
C TYR A 16 5.84 -18.06 -4.48
N ALA A 17 6.53 -18.86 -5.29
CA ALA A 17 7.87 -18.51 -5.77
C ALA A 17 7.83 -17.28 -6.69
N PHE A 18 6.73 -17.09 -7.45
CA PHE A 18 6.53 -15.90 -8.29
C PHE A 18 6.61 -14.60 -7.49
N ILE A 19 6.10 -14.60 -6.25
CA ILE A 19 6.14 -13.43 -5.34
C ILE A 19 7.24 -13.52 -4.28
N GLY A 20 8.24 -14.39 -4.50
CA GLY A 20 9.38 -14.53 -3.60
C GLY A 20 9.00 -14.99 -2.19
N ILE A 21 7.93 -15.77 -2.06
CA ILE A 21 7.50 -16.37 -0.78
C ILE A 21 7.81 -17.86 -0.80
N ILE A 22 8.25 -18.38 0.35
CA ILE A 22 8.45 -19.80 0.60
C ILE A 22 7.45 -20.24 1.68
N PRO A 23 6.50 -21.13 1.37
CA PRO A 23 5.60 -21.68 2.39
C PRO A 23 6.34 -22.66 3.29
N ASN A 24 6.05 -22.61 4.60
CA ASN A 24 6.64 -23.49 5.60
C ASN A 24 5.65 -24.62 5.98
N PRO A 25 6.12 -25.82 6.41
CA PRO A 25 5.23 -26.93 6.76
C PRO A 25 4.24 -26.66 7.90
N ASN A 26 4.52 -25.66 8.75
CA ASN A 26 3.65 -25.25 9.86
C ASN A 26 2.58 -24.22 9.45
N GLY A 27 2.48 -23.88 8.17
CA GLY A 27 1.53 -22.90 7.63
C GLY A 27 1.99 -21.43 7.72
N SER A 28 3.18 -21.15 8.27
CA SER A 28 3.79 -19.82 8.13
C SER A 28 4.47 -19.65 6.78
N ILE A 29 4.93 -18.43 6.49
CA ILE A 29 5.65 -18.13 5.25
C ILE A 29 7.00 -17.47 5.54
N THR A 30 7.94 -17.61 4.61
CA THR A 30 9.22 -16.91 4.60
C THR A 30 9.27 -16.00 3.38
N ARG A 31 9.57 -14.72 3.57
CA ARG A 31 9.67 -13.72 2.49
C ARG A 31 11.13 -13.56 2.06
N SER A 32 11.41 -13.66 0.76
CA SER A 32 12.75 -13.46 0.23
C SER A 32 13.14 -11.97 0.30
N PRO A 33 14.25 -11.60 0.96
CA PRO A 33 14.67 -10.21 1.08
C PRO A 33 15.10 -9.60 -0.26
N GLU A 34 15.46 -10.43 -1.24
CA GLU A 34 15.88 -9.99 -2.58
C GLU A 34 14.69 -9.68 -3.49
N PHE A 35 13.48 -10.18 -3.17
CA PHE A 35 12.31 -10.00 -4.01
C PHE A 35 11.87 -8.53 -4.09
N LEU A 36 11.85 -7.84 -2.94
CA LEU A 36 11.54 -6.41 -2.85
C LEU A 36 12.60 -5.69 -2.02
N PRO A 37 13.66 -5.16 -2.66
CA PRO A 37 14.70 -4.47 -1.94
C PRO A 37 14.16 -3.23 -1.22
N THR A 38 14.65 -3.01 0.00
CA THR A 38 14.36 -1.83 0.80
C THR A 38 15.52 -0.83 0.76
N CYS A 39 15.22 0.43 1.05
CA CYS A 39 16.20 1.49 1.13
C CYS A 39 16.16 2.22 2.48
N ALA A 40 17.29 2.78 2.89
CA ALA A 40 17.36 3.69 4.02
C ALA A 40 16.69 5.04 3.69
N PRO A 41 16.19 5.77 4.71
CA PRO A 41 15.68 7.12 4.51
C PRO A 41 16.82 8.05 4.05
N SER A 42 16.48 8.99 3.18
CA SER A 42 17.42 9.98 2.65
C SER A 42 17.41 11.25 3.48
N SER A 43 18.50 11.50 4.19
CA SER A 43 18.81 12.78 4.83
C SER A 43 19.73 13.66 3.97
N ASN A 44 20.05 13.23 2.74
CA ASN A 44 21.15 13.81 1.96
C ASN A 44 21.01 15.34 1.83
N SER A 45 22.04 16.02 2.31
CA SER A 45 22.23 17.47 2.29
C SER A 45 22.73 17.99 0.94
N SER A 46 22.91 17.13 -0.07
CA SER A 46 23.27 17.57 -1.41
C SER A 46 22.06 18.26 -2.06
N ASP A 47 22.25 19.50 -2.51
CA ASP A 47 21.21 20.38 -3.07
C ASP A 47 20.43 19.82 -4.27
N SER A 48 20.78 18.64 -4.78
CA SER A 48 20.18 18.03 -5.97
C SER A 48 18.97 17.13 -5.73
N TYR A 49 18.77 16.56 -4.54
CA TYR A 49 17.63 15.64 -4.31
C TYR A 49 16.43 16.38 -3.72
N PRO A 50 15.27 16.45 -4.39
CA PRO A 50 14.19 17.35 -4.00
C PRO A 50 13.42 16.90 -2.75
N ILE A 51 13.58 15.66 -2.29
CA ILE A 51 12.80 15.11 -1.17
C ILE A 51 13.71 14.65 -0.02
N LEU A 52 13.37 15.06 1.19
CA LEU A 52 13.90 14.51 2.44
C LEU A 52 13.00 13.37 2.93
N SER A 53 13.58 12.36 3.58
CA SER A 53 12.79 11.32 4.24
C SER A 53 13.32 10.90 5.60
N LYS A 54 12.42 10.46 6.47
CA LYS A 54 12.74 10.04 7.85
C LYS A 54 11.75 8.99 8.33
N ASP A 55 12.26 7.99 9.03
CA ASP A 55 11.43 6.95 9.66
C ASP A 55 11.03 7.38 11.08
N ILE A 56 9.76 7.18 11.41
CA ILE A 56 9.19 7.50 12.73
C ILE A 56 8.40 6.31 13.28
N PRO A 57 8.56 5.94 14.56
CA PRO A 57 7.70 4.94 15.18
C PRO A 57 6.27 5.46 15.31
N ILE A 58 5.28 4.59 15.09
CA ILE A 58 3.85 4.90 15.28
C ILE A 58 3.32 4.16 16.50
N ASN A 59 3.45 2.83 16.53
CA ASN A 59 3.09 2.01 17.67
C ASN A 59 4.14 0.93 17.87
N GLN A 60 4.89 1.05 18.97
CA GLN A 60 5.99 0.14 19.30
C GLN A 60 5.51 -1.26 19.68
N GLU A 61 4.38 -1.40 20.36
CA GLU A 61 3.82 -2.71 20.73
C GLU A 61 3.46 -3.55 19.50
N LYS A 62 2.97 -2.89 18.45
CA LYS A 62 2.63 -3.51 17.16
C LYS A 62 3.78 -3.50 16.16
N ASN A 63 4.94 -2.95 16.54
CA ASN A 63 6.08 -2.73 15.65
C ASN A 63 5.73 -2.00 14.33
N THR A 64 4.82 -1.03 14.41
CA THR A 64 4.42 -0.21 13.26
C THR A 64 5.13 1.13 13.28
N TRP A 65 5.48 1.61 12.10
CA TRP A 65 6.24 2.84 11.90
C TRP A 65 5.79 3.49 10.58
N ALA A 66 6.29 4.68 10.27
CA ALA A 66 6.02 5.33 9.00
C ALA A 66 7.27 6.05 8.48
N ARG A 67 7.43 6.09 7.16
CA ARG A 67 8.40 6.96 6.48
C ARG A 67 7.73 8.25 6.07
N LEU A 68 8.22 9.36 6.61
CA LEU A 68 7.86 10.70 6.19
C LEU A 68 8.67 11.09 4.96
N TYR A 69 8.02 11.75 4.00
CA TYR A 69 8.64 12.38 2.84
C TYR A 69 8.27 13.85 2.82
N LEU A 70 9.28 14.72 2.76
CA LEU A 70 9.13 16.17 2.80
C LEU A 70 9.80 16.80 1.57
N PRO A 71 9.07 17.51 0.70
CA PRO A 71 9.67 18.26 -0.39
C PRO A 71 10.50 19.44 0.12
N ARG A 72 11.67 19.66 -0.49
CA ARG A 72 12.47 20.88 -0.31
C ARG A 72 11.83 22.01 -1.09
N LEU A 73 11.21 22.94 -0.37
CA LEU A 73 10.66 24.15 -0.95
C LEU A 73 11.75 25.25 -0.99
N PRO A 74 11.96 25.92 -2.15
CA PRO A 74 12.95 26.99 -2.29
C PRO A 74 12.73 28.21 -1.38
N GLU A 75 11.52 28.45 -0.87
CA GLU A 75 11.21 29.65 -0.09
C GLU A 75 10.26 29.37 1.07
N PHE A 76 10.80 29.00 2.25
CA PHE A 76 10.24 29.49 3.51
C PHE A 76 10.87 30.85 3.81
N SER A 77 10.59 31.84 2.95
CA SER A 77 10.89 33.24 3.24
C SER A 77 10.07 33.66 4.46
N ALA A 78 10.75 34.01 5.56
CA ALA A 78 10.16 34.38 6.85
C ALA A 78 9.23 35.62 6.83
N ALA A 79 8.91 36.15 5.64
CA ALA A 79 8.11 37.36 5.43
C ALA A 79 6.65 37.10 5.00
N THR A 80 6.24 35.85 4.75
CA THR A 80 4.84 35.50 4.45
C THR A 80 4.34 34.39 5.37
N SER A 81 3.04 34.41 5.70
CA SER A 81 2.40 33.39 6.52
C SER A 81 2.72 31.98 5.99
N PRO A 82 3.13 31.02 6.84
CA PRO A 82 3.67 29.75 6.37
C PRO A 82 2.64 28.99 5.52
N THR A 83 2.97 28.77 4.25
CA THR A 83 2.11 28.08 3.28
C THR A 83 1.87 26.65 3.75
N LYS A 84 0.60 26.26 3.93
CA LYS A 84 0.28 24.92 4.39
C LYS A 84 0.41 23.87 3.28
N LEU A 85 1.28 22.88 3.45
CA LEU A 85 1.42 21.76 2.51
C LEU A 85 0.30 20.71 2.70
N PRO A 86 -0.19 20.10 1.61
CA PRO A 86 -1.02 18.91 1.68
C PRO A 86 -0.33 17.77 2.44
N LEU A 87 -1.08 17.03 3.24
CA LEU A 87 -0.67 15.73 3.79
C LEU A 87 -1.33 14.60 3.00
N ILE A 88 -0.53 13.63 2.55
CA ILE A 88 -0.97 12.39 1.92
C ILE A 88 -0.54 11.24 2.83
N VAL A 89 -1.49 10.41 3.26
CA VAL A 89 -1.19 9.13 3.91
C VAL A 89 -1.20 8.05 2.83
N TYR A 90 -0.07 7.37 2.68
CA TYR A 90 0.16 6.33 1.67
C TYR A 90 0.31 4.97 2.34
N TYR A 91 -0.33 3.97 1.74
CA TYR A 91 -0.29 2.58 2.16
C TYR A 91 0.35 1.77 1.04
N HIS A 92 1.42 1.04 1.35
CA HIS A 92 2.15 0.32 0.31
C HIS A 92 1.35 -0.85 -0.26
N GLY A 93 1.72 -1.30 -1.46
CA GLY A 93 1.13 -2.48 -2.10
C GLY A 93 1.65 -3.78 -1.50
N GLY A 94 1.36 -4.90 -2.17
CA GLY A 94 1.80 -6.24 -1.77
C GLY A 94 0.73 -7.08 -1.07
N ALA A 95 -0.55 -6.78 -1.36
CA ALA A 95 -1.72 -7.57 -0.97
C ALA A 95 -1.77 -7.95 0.51
N PHE A 96 -1.31 -7.05 1.38
CA PHE A 96 -1.19 -7.24 2.84
C PHE A 96 -0.23 -8.35 3.29
N ILE A 97 0.49 -9.00 2.38
CA ILE A 97 1.33 -10.16 2.68
C ILE A 97 2.82 -9.91 2.46
N PHE A 98 3.22 -8.87 1.74
CA PHE A 98 4.63 -8.48 1.56
C PHE A 98 4.76 -6.98 1.29
N GLY A 99 6.01 -6.51 1.17
CA GLY A 99 6.35 -5.10 0.98
C GLY A 99 6.60 -4.39 2.30
N SER A 100 7.05 -3.14 2.20
CA SER A 100 7.34 -2.25 3.32
C SER A 100 7.22 -0.79 2.88
N ALA A 101 7.00 0.12 3.82
CA ALA A 101 7.16 1.56 3.65
C ALA A 101 8.58 1.94 3.17
N ALA A 102 9.57 1.07 3.38
CA ALA A 102 10.95 1.21 2.88
C ALA A 102 11.20 0.55 1.52
N THR A 103 10.23 -0.12 0.89
CA THR A 103 10.46 -0.79 -0.40
C THR A 103 10.79 0.23 -1.50
N LEU A 104 11.89 -0.01 -2.22
CA LEU A 104 12.46 0.92 -3.21
C LEU A 104 11.48 1.27 -4.34
N LEU A 105 10.68 0.29 -4.78
CA LEU A 105 9.65 0.49 -5.82
C LEU A 105 8.66 1.59 -5.43
N PHE A 106 8.15 1.55 -4.19
CA PHE A 106 7.19 2.55 -3.71
C PHE A 106 7.87 3.88 -3.40
N GLN A 107 9.11 3.87 -2.91
CA GLN A 107 9.84 5.11 -2.62
C GLN A 107 9.93 6.03 -3.84
N LYS A 108 10.22 5.49 -5.02
CA LYS A 108 10.33 6.28 -6.26
C LYS A 108 9.01 7.01 -6.56
N PHE A 109 7.91 6.26 -6.59
CA PHE A 109 6.56 6.79 -6.80
C PHE A 109 6.16 7.85 -5.78
N ILE A 110 6.42 7.60 -4.49
CA ILE A 110 6.11 8.53 -3.41
C ILE A 110 6.92 9.83 -3.54
N THR A 111 8.20 9.72 -3.90
CA THR A 111 9.10 10.86 -4.09
C THR A 111 8.64 11.75 -5.25
N GLU A 112 8.22 11.14 -6.37
CA GLU A 112 7.67 11.84 -7.53
C GLU A 112 6.38 12.59 -7.16
N ILE A 113 5.41 11.93 -6.52
CA ILE A 113 4.16 12.59 -6.08
C ILE A 113 4.41 13.69 -5.06
N ALA A 114 5.27 13.46 -4.07
CA ALA A 114 5.61 14.47 -3.07
C ALA A 114 6.19 15.75 -3.72
N ASN A 115 7.00 15.59 -4.77
CA ASN A 115 7.61 16.68 -5.50
C ASN A 115 6.64 17.36 -6.48
N GLU A 116 5.83 16.61 -7.21
CA GLU A 116 4.88 17.19 -8.18
C GLU A 116 3.72 17.92 -7.50
N VAL A 117 3.17 17.32 -6.45
CA VAL A 117 2.02 17.87 -5.71
C VAL A 117 2.46 18.84 -4.61
N GLN A 118 3.77 18.91 -4.32
CA GLN A 118 4.33 19.68 -3.21
C GLN A 118 3.64 19.31 -1.89
N ALA A 119 3.65 18.02 -1.57
CA ALA A 119 2.93 17.42 -0.45
C ALA A 119 3.87 16.66 0.49
N VAL A 120 3.54 16.66 1.78
CA VAL A 120 4.13 15.70 2.72
C VAL A 120 3.45 14.36 2.54
N VAL A 121 4.24 13.30 2.37
CA VAL A 121 3.72 11.93 2.27
C VAL A 121 4.14 11.11 3.49
N VAL A 122 3.19 10.39 4.09
CA VAL A 122 3.39 9.46 5.20
C VAL A 122 3.17 8.05 4.67
N SER A 123 4.26 7.33 4.39
CA SER A 123 4.21 5.93 3.97
C SER A 123 4.16 5.02 5.20
N VAL A 124 3.07 4.28 5.39
CA VAL A 124 2.83 3.51 6.62
C VAL A 124 3.37 2.09 6.51
N GLU A 125 4.14 1.67 7.51
CA GLU A 125 4.47 0.27 7.76
C GLU A 125 3.39 -0.36 8.65
N TYR A 126 2.56 -1.19 8.04
CA TYR A 126 1.48 -1.90 8.71
C TYR A 126 1.81 -3.39 8.87
N ARG A 127 1.12 -4.06 9.80
CA ARG A 127 1.34 -5.49 10.04
C ARG A 127 0.90 -6.33 8.84
N LEU A 128 1.73 -7.30 8.48
CA LEU A 128 1.49 -8.21 7.35
C LEU A 128 0.87 -9.53 7.79
N ALA A 129 0.10 -10.12 6.89
CA ALA A 129 -0.43 -11.47 6.97
C ALA A 129 0.54 -12.47 6.32
N PRO A 130 0.50 -13.76 6.69
CA PRO A 130 -0.50 -14.43 7.53
C PRO A 130 -0.28 -14.27 9.05
N GLU A 131 0.82 -13.68 9.49
CA GLU A 131 1.13 -13.48 10.92
C GLU A 131 0.08 -12.60 11.60
N HIS A 132 -0.39 -11.58 10.89
CA HIS A 132 -1.46 -10.69 11.31
C HIS A 132 -2.48 -10.54 10.18
N ARG A 133 -3.33 -11.56 10.03
CA ARG A 133 -4.46 -11.55 9.08
C ARG A 133 -5.36 -10.32 9.29
N LEU A 134 -6.08 -9.95 8.25
CA LEU A 134 -7.07 -8.87 8.31
C LEU A 134 -8.07 -9.14 9.45
N PRO A 135 -8.50 -8.12 10.21
CA PRO A 135 -8.38 -6.67 9.93
C PRO A 135 -7.10 -5.97 10.42
N ALA A 136 -6.06 -6.70 10.87
CA ALA A 136 -4.92 -6.08 11.56
C ALA A 136 -4.27 -4.90 10.80
N ALA A 137 -4.08 -5.04 9.48
CA ALA A 137 -3.57 -3.95 8.65
C ALA A 137 -4.52 -2.74 8.67
N TYR A 138 -5.83 -2.93 8.47
CA TYR A 138 -6.81 -1.85 8.49
C TYR A 138 -6.84 -1.10 9.83
N ASP A 139 -6.74 -1.83 10.95
CA ASP A 139 -6.65 -1.21 12.27
C ASP A 139 -5.42 -0.30 12.36
N ASP A 140 -4.26 -0.75 11.87
CA ASP A 140 -3.03 0.05 11.86
C ASP A 140 -3.17 1.31 10.99
N LEU A 141 -3.78 1.16 9.81
CA LEU A 141 -4.03 2.29 8.89
C LEU A 141 -4.99 3.32 9.51
N TYR A 142 -6.05 2.83 10.17
CA TYR A 142 -7.04 3.66 10.85
C TYR A 142 -6.40 4.44 12.00
N HIS A 143 -5.57 3.79 12.82
CA HIS A 143 -4.85 4.47 13.89
C HIS A 143 -3.91 5.56 13.37
N VAL A 144 -3.17 5.32 12.29
CA VAL A 144 -2.34 6.38 11.67
C VAL A 144 -3.18 7.55 11.19
N GLY A 145 -4.32 7.28 10.55
CA GLY A 145 -5.25 8.33 10.11
C GLY A 145 -5.75 9.18 11.28
N LEU A 146 -6.15 8.55 12.39
CA LEU A 146 -6.55 9.25 13.61
C LEU A 146 -5.40 10.08 14.19
N HIS A 147 -4.20 9.50 14.31
CA HIS A 147 -3.02 10.21 14.82
C HIS A 147 -2.69 11.45 13.96
N ALA A 148 -2.73 11.30 12.63
CA ALA A 148 -2.50 12.41 11.70
C ALA A 148 -3.52 13.55 11.90
N ILE A 149 -4.79 13.22 12.16
CA ILE A 149 -5.84 14.21 12.45
C ILE A 149 -5.59 14.87 13.81
N THR A 150 -5.29 14.12 14.87
CA THR A 150 -5.07 14.68 16.22
C THR A 150 -3.84 15.57 16.31
N CYS A 151 -2.83 15.33 15.47
CA CYS A 151 -1.60 16.10 15.46
C CYS A 151 -1.64 17.28 14.47
N ILE A 152 -2.69 17.42 13.66
CA ILE A 152 -2.71 18.38 12.55
C ILE A 152 -2.47 19.84 13.00
N ASP A 153 -2.95 20.20 14.19
CA ASP A 153 -2.78 21.55 14.76
C ASP A 153 -1.34 21.81 15.24
N HIS A 154 -0.59 20.77 15.55
CA HIS A 154 0.84 20.83 15.88
C HIS A 154 1.73 20.69 14.64
N LEU A 155 1.19 20.13 13.56
CA LEU A 155 1.88 19.93 12.31
C LEU A 155 1.86 21.19 11.44
N VAL A 156 1.93 22.40 12.00
CA VAL A 156 2.02 23.61 11.18
C VAL A 156 3.32 23.58 10.38
N PRO A 157 3.30 23.72 9.04
CA PRO A 157 2.18 24.13 8.20
C PRO A 157 1.62 22.98 7.35
N LEU A 158 0.89 22.03 7.91
CA LEU A 158 0.24 20.95 7.16
C LEU A 158 -1.28 21.16 7.12
N LYS A 159 -1.88 20.79 5.99
CA LYS A 159 -3.32 20.72 5.78
C LYS A 159 -3.64 19.36 5.17
N ILE A 160 -4.48 18.57 5.84
CA ILE A 160 -5.05 17.36 5.22
C ILE A 160 -5.93 17.83 4.06
N LYS A 161 -5.59 17.38 2.85
CA LYS A 161 -6.31 17.71 1.61
C LYS A 161 -7.08 16.54 1.05
N GLY A 162 -6.71 15.31 1.41
CA GLY A 162 -7.39 14.10 0.99
C GLY A 162 -6.71 12.85 1.56
N LEU A 163 -7.42 11.74 1.48
CA LEU A 163 -6.93 10.40 1.80
C LEU A 163 -6.89 9.61 0.49
N ILE A 164 -5.76 8.96 0.19
CA ILE A 164 -5.66 8.03 -0.94
C ILE A 164 -5.67 6.62 -0.37
N LEU A 165 -6.79 5.93 -0.54
CA LEU A 165 -6.90 4.52 -0.18
C LEU A 165 -6.37 3.66 -1.32
N HIS A 166 -5.27 2.95 -1.08
CA HIS A 166 -4.70 2.00 -2.01
C HIS A 166 -5.17 0.59 -1.63
N HIS A 167 -6.22 0.11 -2.29
CA HIS A 167 -6.73 -1.25 -2.11
C HIS A 167 -6.18 -2.16 -3.23
N PRO A 168 -5.66 -3.37 -2.93
CA PRO A 168 -4.83 -4.11 -3.87
C PRO A 168 -5.58 -4.58 -5.12
N PHE A 169 -6.68 -5.31 -4.97
CA PHE A 169 -7.56 -5.79 -6.04
C PHE A 169 -8.87 -6.28 -5.40
N PHE A 170 -9.83 -6.73 -6.19
CA PHE A 170 -11.05 -7.37 -5.69
C PHE A 170 -11.15 -8.81 -6.18
N GLY A 171 -11.94 -9.63 -5.49
CA GLY A 171 -12.23 -11.00 -5.87
C GLY A 171 -13.62 -11.42 -5.40
N GLY A 172 -13.91 -12.70 -5.56
CA GLY A 172 -15.15 -13.32 -5.11
C GLY A 172 -15.09 -14.82 -5.28
N VAL A 173 -15.93 -15.55 -4.53
CA VAL A 173 -16.05 -17.01 -4.71
C VAL A 173 -16.46 -17.30 -6.16
N GLU A 174 -17.50 -16.62 -6.62
CA GLU A 174 -17.85 -16.55 -8.04
C GLU A 174 -16.94 -15.57 -8.78
N ARG A 175 -16.28 -16.06 -9.83
CA ARG A 175 -15.36 -15.24 -10.62
C ARG A 175 -16.11 -14.18 -11.42
N SER A 176 -15.65 -12.94 -11.32
CA SER A 176 -16.06 -11.85 -12.19
C SER A 176 -15.57 -12.06 -13.63
N GLN A 177 -16.19 -11.35 -14.59
CA GLN A 177 -15.72 -11.38 -15.99
C GLN A 177 -14.30 -10.82 -16.14
N SER A 178 -13.87 -9.90 -15.26
CA SER A 178 -12.47 -9.43 -15.23
C SER A 178 -11.50 -10.52 -14.80
N GLU A 179 -11.83 -11.30 -13.77
CA GLU A 179 -10.99 -12.44 -13.35
C GLU A 179 -10.91 -13.52 -14.44
N ILE A 180 -12.03 -13.80 -15.13
CA ILE A 180 -12.07 -14.78 -16.22
C ILE A 180 -11.21 -14.32 -17.42
N ARG A 181 -11.01 -13.03 -17.64
CA ARG A 181 -10.10 -12.58 -18.71
C ARG A 181 -8.63 -12.80 -18.36
N LEU A 182 -8.30 -12.95 -17.07
CA LEU A 182 -6.94 -13.04 -16.56
C LEU A 182 -6.45 -14.48 -16.34
N VAL A 183 -7.23 -15.52 -16.67
CA VAL A 183 -6.85 -16.93 -16.34
C VAL A 183 -5.50 -17.35 -16.92
N ASN A 184 -5.12 -16.79 -18.06
CA ASN A 184 -3.83 -17.07 -18.71
C ASN A 184 -2.83 -15.92 -18.58
N ASP A 185 -3.13 -14.95 -17.71
CA ASP A 185 -2.24 -13.82 -17.46
C ASP A 185 -0.95 -14.31 -16.78
N LYS A 186 0.19 -13.77 -17.22
CA LYS A 186 1.51 -14.20 -16.75
C LYS A 186 2.05 -13.36 -15.60
N MET A 187 1.29 -12.35 -15.16
CA MET A 187 1.70 -11.37 -14.17
C MET A 187 0.79 -11.41 -12.95
N PHE A 188 -0.52 -11.53 -13.15
CA PHE A 188 -1.52 -11.53 -12.09
C PHE A 188 -2.72 -12.45 -12.42
N PRO A 189 -2.51 -13.76 -12.55
CA PRO A 189 -3.60 -14.70 -12.78
C PRO A 189 -4.47 -14.89 -11.53
N PRO A 190 -5.69 -15.42 -11.72
CA PRO A 190 -6.60 -15.82 -10.64
C PRO A 190 -6.00 -16.74 -9.58
N SER A 191 -5.00 -17.57 -9.91
CA SER A 191 -4.29 -18.44 -8.96
C SER A 191 -3.47 -17.64 -7.95
N LEU A 192 -2.80 -16.59 -8.42
CA LEU A 192 -2.00 -15.70 -7.59
C LEU A 192 -2.90 -14.84 -6.70
N ALA A 193 -3.98 -14.31 -7.27
CA ALA A 193 -4.99 -13.55 -6.53
C ALA A 193 -5.60 -14.39 -5.39
N ASP A 194 -5.95 -15.65 -5.65
CA ASP A 194 -6.52 -16.55 -4.66
C ASP A 194 -5.53 -16.87 -3.54
N LEU A 195 -4.26 -17.13 -3.87
CA LEU A 195 -3.21 -17.31 -2.87
C LEU A 195 -3.09 -16.08 -1.96
N MET A 196 -3.05 -14.89 -2.54
CA MET A 196 -2.93 -13.65 -1.77
C MET A 196 -4.11 -13.46 -0.81
N TRP A 197 -5.34 -13.73 -1.27
CA TRP A 197 -6.51 -13.68 -0.39
C TRP A 197 -6.49 -14.74 0.70
N ASP A 198 -6.13 -15.98 0.37
CA ASP A 198 -6.01 -17.08 1.34
C ASP A 198 -5.01 -16.76 2.46
N LEU A 199 -3.91 -16.06 2.15
CA LEU A 199 -2.92 -15.65 3.14
C LEU A 199 -3.38 -14.49 4.02
N CYS A 200 -4.18 -13.55 3.51
CA CYS A 200 -4.52 -12.32 4.25
C CYS A 200 -5.89 -12.29 4.91
N LEU A 201 -6.88 -13.02 4.39
CA LEU A 201 -8.23 -13.01 4.95
C LEU A 201 -8.28 -13.58 6.38
N PRO A 202 -9.31 -13.25 7.18
CA PRO A 202 -9.52 -13.87 8.47
C PRO A 202 -9.56 -15.40 8.36
N ILE A 203 -9.12 -16.12 9.40
CA ILE A 203 -9.14 -17.58 9.41
C ILE A 203 -10.59 -18.07 9.26
N GLY A 204 -10.83 -18.94 8.28
CA GLY A 204 -12.15 -19.48 7.98
C GLY A 204 -13.04 -18.59 7.09
N ALA A 205 -12.57 -17.40 6.71
CA ALA A 205 -13.25 -16.57 5.72
C ALA A 205 -12.97 -17.09 4.30
N ASP A 206 -13.96 -16.96 3.42
CA ASP A 206 -13.81 -17.20 2.00
C ASP A 206 -13.65 -15.88 1.22
N ARG A 207 -13.55 -15.98 -0.10
CA ARG A 207 -13.36 -14.82 -0.99
C ARG A 207 -14.60 -13.93 -1.11
N ASP A 208 -15.74 -14.27 -0.52
CA ASP A 208 -16.90 -13.38 -0.43
C ASP A 208 -16.90 -12.50 0.83
N HIS A 209 -15.86 -12.61 1.66
CA HIS A 209 -15.60 -11.68 2.76
C HIS A 209 -15.48 -10.24 2.23
N GLU A 210 -15.99 -9.25 2.99
CA GLU A 210 -16.08 -7.84 2.59
C GLU A 210 -14.74 -7.16 2.21
N TYR A 211 -13.62 -7.74 2.64
CA TYR A 211 -12.27 -7.26 2.30
C TYR A 211 -11.83 -7.69 0.89
N CYS A 212 -12.32 -8.83 0.42
CA CYS A 212 -12.05 -9.37 -0.91
C CYS A 212 -13.15 -8.96 -1.90
N ASN A 213 -14.41 -9.12 -1.49
CA ASN A 213 -15.59 -8.86 -2.28
C ASN A 213 -16.44 -7.75 -1.64
N PRO A 214 -16.07 -6.47 -1.85
CA PRO A 214 -16.83 -5.36 -1.27
C PRO A 214 -18.26 -5.30 -1.82
N MET A 215 -18.55 -5.89 -2.99
CA MET A 215 -19.90 -5.87 -3.56
C MET A 215 -20.90 -6.72 -2.77
N LYS A 216 -20.43 -7.70 -1.99
CA LYS A 216 -21.27 -8.49 -1.07
C LYS A 216 -21.46 -7.80 0.28
N GLY A 217 -20.50 -6.97 0.70
CA GLY A 217 -20.53 -6.26 1.99
C GLY A 217 -21.07 -4.83 1.93
N ILE A 218 -20.97 -4.14 0.80
CA ILE A 218 -21.35 -2.73 0.68
C ILE A 218 -22.87 -2.59 0.58
N LYS A 219 -23.41 -1.77 1.48
CA LYS A 219 -24.79 -1.28 1.39
C LYS A 219 -24.87 -0.25 0.26
N LEU A 220 -25.69 -0.49 -0.76
CA LEU A 220 -25.89 0.40 -1.92
C LEU A 220 -26.11 1.87 -1.52
N LYS A 221 -26.85 2.09 -0.42
CA LYS A 221 -27.08 3.42 0.15
C LYS A 221 -25.79 4.17 0.50
N LEU A 222 -24.77 3.48 1.02
CA LEU A 222 -23.49 4.10 1.37
C LEU A 222 -22.75 4.60 0.11
N LEU A 223 -22.79 3.83 -0.99
CA LEU A 223 -22.19 4.25 -2.26
C LEU A 223 -22.91 5.47 -2.85
N GLU A 224 -24.23 5.52 -2.72
CA GLU A 224 -25.03 6.68 -3.15
C GLU A 224 -24.69 7.93 -2.33
N ASP A 225 -24.58 7.78 -1.00
CA ASP A 225 -24.20 8.87 -0.11
C ASP A 225 -22.78 9.37 -0.43
N MET A 226 -21.80 8.48 -0.63
CA MET A 226 -20.43 8.85 -1.03
C MET A 226 -20.39 9.60 -2.37
N LYS A 227 -21.20 9.17 -3.36
CA LYS A 227 -21.30 9.87 -4.64
C LYS A 227 -21.91 11.27 -4.47
N LYS A 228 -22.95 11.39 -3.64
CA LYS A 228 -23.60 12.67 -3.34
C LYS A 228 -22.65 13.65 -2.64
N ASP A 229 -21.80 13.15 -1.75
CA ASP A 229 -20.80 13.94 -1.03
C ASP A 229 -19.54 14.24 -1.87
N GLY A 230 -19.53 13.83 -3.14
CA GLY A 230 -18.49 14.20 -4.10
C GLY A 230 -17.20 13.41 -3.99
N TRP A 231 -17.21 12.25 -3.31
CA TRP A 231 -16.04 11.39 -3.18
C TRP A 231 -15.52 10.97 -4.55
N LYS A 232 -14.19 10.99 -4.71
CA LYS A 232 -13.50 10.56 -5.92
C LYS A 232 -12.74 9.28 -5.62
N PHE A 233 -12.95 8.27 -6.43
CA PHE A 233 -12.22 7.01 -6.37
C PHE A 233 -11.23 6.99 -7.53
N LEU A 234 -9.94 6.89 -7.21
CA LEU A 234 -8.92 6.60 -8.21
C LEU A 234 -8.72 5.09 -8.21
N VAL A 235 -8.97 4.48 -9.36
CA VAL A 235 -8.73 3.06 -9.60
C VAL A 235 -7.50 2.94 -10.48
N THR A 236 -6.45 2.30 -9.97
CA THR A 236 -5.23 2.00 -10.71
C THR A 236 -5.08 0.49 -10.81
N GLY A 237 -5.07 -0.06 -12.02
CA GLY A 237 -4.90 -1.50 -12.27
C GLY A 237 -3.67 -1.76 -13.14
N TRP A 238 -3.11 -2.97 -13.03
CA TRP A 238 -2.15 -3.50 -13.99
C TRP A 238 -2.97 -4.09 -15.14
N ASP A 239 -2.87 -3.51 -16.35
CA ASP A 239 -3.50 -3.91 -17.62
C ASP A 239 -4.73 -4.84 -17.53
N GLY A 240 -5.90 -4.27 -17.20
CA GLY A 240 -7.17 -5.00 -17.32
C GLY A 240 -8.28 -4.36 -16.51
N GLY A 241 -9.13 -3.57 -17.18
CA GLY A 241 -10.16 -2.74 -16.56
C GLY A 241 -11.10 -3.44 -15.57
N ILE A 242 -11.53 -2.66 -14.58
CA ILE A 242 -12.59 -3.04 -13.64
C ILE A 242 -13.95 -2.85 -14.32
N CYS A 243 -14.88 -3.76 -14.00
CA CYS A 243 -16.30 -3.87 -14.33
C CYS A 243 -17.01 -2.60 -14.84
#